data_AF-A0A7K4ZJ81-F1
#
_entry.id   AF-A0A7K4ZJ81-F1
#
_cell.length_a   1.000
_cell.length_b   1.000
_cell.length_c   1.000
_cell.angle_alpha   90.00
_cell.angle_beta   90.00
_cell.angle_gamma   90.00
#
_symmetry.space_group_name_H-M   'P 1'
#
loop_
_entity.id
_entity.type
_entity.pdbx_description
1 polymer ?
#
loop_
_entity_poly.entity_id
_entity_poly.type
_entity_poly.pdbx_seq_one_letter_code
_entity_poly.pdbx_strand_id
1 'polypeptide(L)'
;SLCAAGEPGLSYRELKDLKKKSVLHIDVRERWEVDRDGKIPASINIPLGELVEALQMDPTDFKEQYNHKMPSKSDPVVFSCLAGTRSKQALAFATSLGFN
;
A
#
# COMPACT_ATOMS: atom_id res chain seq x y z
N SER A 1 -10.62 -5.90 1.24
CA SER A 1 -11.14 -4.51 1.39
C SER A 1 -9.99 -3.53 1.24
N LEU A 2 -10.23 -2.33 0.71
CA LEU A 2 -9.21 -1.32 0.37
C LEU A 2 -9.45 -0.02 1.13
N CYS A 3 -8.38 0.58 1.64
CA CYS A 3 -8.42 1.83 2.39
C CYS A 3 -7.38 2.80 1.81
N ALA A 4 -7.77 4.05 1.57
CA ALA A 4 -6.87 5.15 1.26
C ALA A 4 -6.81 6.10 2.45
N ALA A 5 -5.73 6.87 2.55
CA ALA A 5 -5.69 7.98 3.50
C ALA A 5 -6.78 8.98 3.13
N GLY A 6 -7.71 9.19 4.08
CA GLY A 6 -8.87 10.06 3.94
C GLY A 6 -10.22 9.40 3.64
N GLU A 7 -10.30 8.15 3.15
CA GLU A 7 -11.58 7.55 2.73
C GLU A 7 -11.67 6.03 3.04
N PRO A 8 -12.50 5.60 4.03
CA PRO A 8 -12.67 4.19 4.34
C PRO A 8 -13.65 3.51 3.36
N GLY A 9 -13.11 2.66 2.47
CA GLY A 9 -13.89 1.70 1.68
C GLY A 9 -14.03 2.08 0.22
N LEU A 10 -12.94 1.92 -0.54
CA LEU A 10 -12.95 2.16 -1.99
C LEU A 10 -13.68 1.03 -2.74
N SER A 11 -14.66 1.40 -3.55
CA SER A 11 -15.29 0.53 -4.54
C SER A 11 -14.33 0.21 -5.69
N TYR A 12 -14.62 -0.87 -6.43
CA TYR A 12 -13.83 -1.27 -7.61
C TYR A 12 -13.72 -0.18 -8.69
N ARG A 13 -14.73 0.68 -8.82
CA ARG A 13 -14.71 1.80 -9.76
C ARG A 13 -13.72 2.88 -9.31
N GLU A 14 -13.73 3.21 -8.02
CA GLU A 14 -12.80 4.19 -7.45
C GLU A 14 -11.35 3.71 -7.54
N LEU A 15 -11.10 2.40 -7.41
CA LEU A 15 -9.77 1.83 -7.68
C LEU A 15 -9.31 2.04 -9.11
N LYS A 16 -10.20 1.88 -10.10
CA LYS A 16 -9.84 2.12 -11.51
C LYS A 16 -9.50 3.59 -11.74
N ASP A 17 -10.18 4.51 -11.08
CA ASP A 17 -9.91 5.93 -11.21
C ASP A 17 -8.67 6.38 -10.43
N LEU A 18 -8.37 5.77 -9.29
CA LEU A 18 -7.11 5.95 -8.57
C LEU A 18 -5.90 5.46 -9.39
N LYS A 19 -6.04 4.33 -10.12
CA LYS A 19 -4.99 3.88 -11.05
C LYS A 19 -4.68 4.88 -12.16
N LYS A 20 -5.62 5.73 -12.56
CA LYS A 20 -5.37 6.81 -13.54
C LYS A 20 -4.57 7.99 -12.96
N LYS A 21 -4.53 8.13 -11.63
CA LYS A 21 -3.89 9.24 -10.92
C LYS A 21 -2.47 8.91 -10.40
N SER A 22 -1.85 7.84 -10.90
CA SER A 22 -0.51 7.39 -10.46
C SER A 22 -0.42 7.11 -8.94
N VAL A 23 -1.47 6.48 -8.40
CA VAL A 23 -1.55 6.10 -6.99
C VAL A 23 -0.70 4.86 -6.71
N LEU A 24 0.11 4.89 -5.65
CA LEU A 24 0.86 3.72 -5.22
C LEU A 24 -0.06 2.75 -4.48
N HIS A 25 -0.24 1.55 -5.03
CA HIS A 25 -1.03 0.50 -4.39
C HIS A 25 -0.13 -0.48 -3.65
N ILE A 26 -0.26 -0.52 -2.32
CA ILE A 26 0.46 -1.40 -1.42
C ILE A 26 -0.46 -2.53 -0.93
N ASP A 27 -0.15 -3.77 -1.30
CA ASP A 27 -0.77 -4.98 -0.77
C ASP A 27 -0.04 -5.43 0.49
N VAL A 28 -0.74 -5.34 1.64
CA VAL A 28 -0.16 -5.61 2.97
C VAL A 28 -0.42 -7.03 3.46
N ARG A 29 -0.78 -7.94 2.55
CA ARG A 29 -0.82 -9.38 2.80
C ARG A 29 0.57 -9.93 3.08
N GLU A 30 0.61 -11.08 3.74
CA GLU A 30 1.85 -11.86 3.83
C GLU A 30 2.26 -12.36 2.45
N ARG A 31 3.57 -12.52 2.24
CA ARG A 31 4.14 -12.92 0.95
C ARG A 31 3.54 -14.24 0.44
N TRP A 32 3.38 -15.21 1.33
CA TRP A 32 2.80 -16.51 1.01
C TRP A 32 1.33 -16.45 0.54
N GLU A 33 0.54 -15.46 1.01
CA GLU A 33 -0.83 -15.25 0.51
C GLU A 33 -0.80 -14.69 -0.91
N VAL A 34 0.17 -13.83 -1.23
CA VAL A 34 0.35 -13.27 -2.58
C VAL A 34 0.83 -14.35 -3.55
N ASP A 35 1.77 -15.19 -3.12
CA ASP A 35 2.30 -16.29 -3.93
C ASP A 35 1.21 -17.33 -4.25
N ARG A 36 0.34 -17.65 -3.28
CA ARG A 36 -0.74 -18.62 -3.43
C ARG A 36 -1.94 -18.08 -4.19
N ASP A 37 -2.42 -16.89 -3.82
CA ASP A 37 -3.70 -16.35 -4.30
C ASP A 37 -3.52 -15.37 -5.47
N GLY A 38 -2.27 -15.08 -5.83
CA GLY A 38 -1.89 -14.19 -6.90
C GLY A 38 -1.67 -12.74 -6.45
N LYS A 39 -0.84 -12.05 -7.24
CA LYS A 39 -0.51 -10.63 -7.07
C LYS A 39 -1.54 -9.73 -7.76
N ILE A 40 -1.92 -8.65 -7.10
CA ILE A 40 -2.77 -7.63 -7.71
C ILE A 40 -1.95 -6.87 -8.78
N PRO A 41 -2.44 -6.73 -10.02
CA PRO A 41 -1.72 -6.01 -11.05
C PRO A 41 -1.43 -4.56 -10.65
N ALA A 42 -0.19 -4.13 -10.87
CA ALA A 42 0.36 -2.81 -10.53
C ALA A 42 0.39 -2.47 -9.02
N SER A 43 0.29 -3.47 -8.13
CA SER A 43 0.59 -3.28 -6.71
C SER A 43 2.02 -3.68 -6.37
N ILE A 44 2.52 -3.17 -5.24
CA ILE A 44 3.67 -3.74 -4.52
C ILE A 44 3.18 -4.56 -3.34
N ASN A 45 3.92 -5.59 -2.94
CA ASN A 45 3.64 -6.31 -1.70
C ASN A 45 4.63 -5.86 -0.63
N ILE A 46 4.10 -5.28 0.44
CA ILE A 46 4.85 -4.93 1.66
C ILE A 46 4.02 -5.49 2.82
N PRO A 47 4.39 -6.65 3.39
CA PRO A 47 3.66 -7.23 4.52
C PRO A 47 3.48 -6.21 5.64
N LEU A 48 2.35 -6.26 6.34
CA LEU A 48 2.04 -5.27 7.36
C LEU A 48 3.15 -5.14 8.42
N GLY A 49 3.78 -6.25 8.81
CA GLY A 49 4.88 -6.26 9.78
C GLY A 49 6.15 -5.53 9.31
N GLU A 50 6.36 -5.42 8.00
CA GLU A 50 7.50 -4.72 7.39
C GLU A 50 7.18 -3.25 7.05
N LEU A 51 5.90 -2.87 7.06
CA LEU A 51 5.44 -1.60 6.47
C LEU A 51 6.06 -0.36 7.11
N VAL A 52 6.16 -0.33 8.44
CA VAL A 52 6.67 0.83 9.17
C VAL A 52 8.14 1.09 8.85
N GLU A 53 8.94 0.02 8.71
CA GLU A 53 10.34 0.09 8.32
C GLU A 53 10.46 0.49 6.84
N ALA A 54 9.69 -0.13 5.96
CA ALA A 54 9.63 0.21 4.54
C ALA A 54 9.28 1.68 4.28
N LEU A 55 8.39 2.28 5.08
CA LEU A 55 8.00 3.68 4.92
C LEU A 55 8.97 4.69 5.55
N GLN A 56 10.05 4.22 6.19
CA GLN A 56 11.07 5.05 6.86
C GLN A 56 12.50 4.80 6.38
N MET A 57 12.74 3.75 5.57
CA MET A 57 14.05 3.48 4.99
C MET A 57 14.47 4.53 3.95
N ASP A 58 15.74 4.43 3.50
CA ASP A 58 16.23 5.30 2.44
C ASP A 58 15.46 5.07 1.13
N PRO A 59 15.16 6.12 0.34
CA PRO A 59 14.48 5.97 -0.94
C PRO A 59 15.20 5.05 -1.94
N THR A 60 16.52 4.93 -1.85
CA THR A 60 17.34 4.04 -2.68
C THR A 60 17.11 2.59 -2.28
N ASP A 61 17.19 2.29 -0.97
CA ASP A 61 16.93 0.96 -0.42
C ASP A 61 15.50 0.50 -0.73
N PHE A 62 14.52 1.39 -0.57
CA PHE A 62 13.13 1.11 -0.92
C PHE A 62 12.99 0.73 -2.40
N LYS A 63 13.68 1.45 -3.28
CA LYS A 63 13.66 1.18 -4.72
C LYS A 63 14.33 -0.15 -5.06
N GLU A 64 15.43 -0.50 -4.41
CA GLU A 64 16.09 -1.79 -4.62
C GLU A 64 15.24 -2.95 -4.12
N GLN A 65 14.65 -2.82 -2.92
CA GLN A 65 13.90 -3.90 -2.28
C GLN A 65 12.52 -4.12 -2.91
N TYR A 66 11.79 -3.05 -3.25
CA TYR A 66 10.41 -3.14 -3.74
C TYR A 66 10.26 -2.84 -5.23
N ASN A 67 11.36 -2.51 -5.92
CA ASN A 67 11.39 -2.12 -7.34
C ASN A 67 10.40 -0.99 -7.68
N HIS A 68 10.20 -0.08 -6.73
CA HIS A 68 9.28 1.06 -6.84
C HIS A 68 9.89 2.30 -6.20
N LYS A 69 9.52 3.48 -6.70
CA LYS A 69 9.94 4.74 -6.07
C LYS A 69 9.27 4.87 -4.70
N MET A 70 10.03 5.26 -3.68
CA MET A 70 9.47 5.61 -2.38
C MET A 70 8.46 6.77 -2.53
N PRO A 71 7.23 6.63 -2.02
CA PRO A 71 6.23 7.69 -2.11
C PRO A 71 6.68 8.91 -1.29
N SER A 72 6.38 10.09 -1.80
CA SER A 72 6.40 11.32 -1.00
C SER A 72 5.25 11.30 0.01
N LYS A 73 5.34 12.13 1.06
CA LYS A 73 4.30 12.24 2.09
C LYS A 73 2.95 12.74 1.54
N SER A 74 2.96 13.41 0.40
CA SER A 74 1.78 13.90 -0.31
C SER A 74 1.35 13.03 -1.48
N ASP A 75 2.13 11.98 -1.82
CA ASP A 75 1.77 11.08 -2.90
C ASP A 75 0.62 10.19 -2.43
N PRO A 76 -0.44 10.02 -3.23
CA PRO A 76 -1.57 9.20 -2.82
C PRO A 76 -1.16 7.71 -2.74
N VAL A 77 -1.42 7.10 -1.58
CA VAL A 77 -1.15 5.68 -1.30
C VAL A 77 -2.44 4.95 -0.93
N VAL A 78 -2.62 3.75 -1.47
CA VAL A 78 -3.76 2.87 -1.16
C VAL A 78 -3.24 1.56 -0.59
N PHE A 79 -3.88 1.09 0.49
CA PHE A 79 -3.56 -0.17 1.13
C PHE A 79 -4.67 -1.22 0.89
N SER A 80 -4.27 -2.45 0.58
CA SER A 80 -5.19 -3.59 0.47
C SER A 80 -4.78 -4.77 1.31
N CYS A 81 -5.77 -5.51 1.81
CA CYS A 81 -5.59 -6.88 2.28
C CYS A 81 -6.87 -7.69 2.02
N LEU A 82 -6.89 -8.96 2.44
CA LEU A 82 -8.03 -9.86 2.26
C LEU A 82 -9.29 -9.33 2.99
N ALA A 83 -9.26 -9.33 4.32
CA ALA A 83 -10.42 -9.01 5.16
C ALA A 83 -10.62 -7.50 5.46
N GLY A 84 -9.64 -6.64 5.18
CA GLY A 84 -9.68 -5.20 5.46
C GLY A 84 -9.03 -4.75 6.78
N THR A 85 -8.81 -5.66 7.73
CA THR A 85 -8.21 -5.31 9.04
C THR A 85 -6.80 -4.77 8.89
N ARG A 86 -5.95 -5.46 8.13
CA ARG A 86 -4.54 -5.06 7.92
C ARG A 86 -4.40 -3.78 7.10
N SER A 87 -5.28 -3.55 6.13
CA SER A 87 -5.26 -2.30 5.34
C SER A 87 -5.66 -1.07 6.17
N LYS A 88 -6.55 -1.24 7.16
CA LYS A 88 -6.88 -0.16 8.12
C LYS A 88 -5.70 0.13 9.04
N GLN A 89 -5.00 -0.90 9.52
CA GLN A 89 -3.80 -0.74 10.35
C GLN A 89 -2.65 -0.10 9.55
N ALA A 90 -2.43 -0.56 8.32
CA ALA A 90 -1.46 0.02 7.40
C ALA A 90 -1.70 1.50 7.15
N LEU A 91 -2.97 1.87 6.94
CA LEU A 91 -3.35 3.26 6.82
C LEU A 91 -3.01 4.05 8.08
N ALA A 92 -3.36 3.56 9.27
CA ALA A 92 -3.05 4.23 10.53
C ALA A 92 -1.53 4.44 10.72
N PHE A 93 -0.71 3.45 10.37
CA PHE A 93 0.75 3.55 10.41
C PHE A 93 1.28 4.58 9.41
N ALA A 94 0.79 4.56 8.17
CA ALA A 94 1.21 5.52 7.16
C ALA A 94 0.85 6.96 7.59
N THR A 95 -0.37 7.18 8.10
CA THR A 95 -0.81 8.48 8.62
C THR A 95 0.03 8.92 9.83
N SER A 96 0.38 8.03 10.75
CA SER A 96 1.25 8.40 11.88
C SER A 96 2.67 8.76 11.46
N LEU A 97 3.11 8.30 10.28
CA LEU A 97 4.36 8.66 9.64
C LEU A 97 4.22 9.89 8.72
N GLY A 98 3.05 10.51 8.65
CA GLY A 98 2.78 11.73 7.89
C GLY A 98 2.43 11.53 6.41
N PHE A 99 2.13 10.30 5.98
CA PHE A 99 1.60 10.05 4.64
C PHE A 99 0.09 10.36 4.59
N ASN A 100 -0.34 11.09 3.57
CA ASN A 100 -1.71 11.58 3.40
C ASN A 100 -2.34 11.15 2.07
#